data_AF-A0A8H8A8J5-F1
#
_entry.id   AF-A0A8H8A8J5-F1
#
_cell.length_a   1.000
_cell.length_b   1.000
_cell.length_c   1.000
_cell.angle_alpha   90.00
_cell.angle_beta   90.00
_cell.angle_gamma   90.00
#
_symmetry.space_group_name_H-M   'P 1'
#
loop_
_entity.id
_entity.type
_entity.pdbx_description
1 polymer ?
#
loop_
_entity_poly.entity_id
_entity_poly.type
_entity_poly.pdbx_seq_one_letter_code
_entity_poly.pdbx_strand_id
1 'polypeptide(L)'
;MDLTPFFSSNGKIGAVPSSTGSYFAFLSYPSRLIIRSTISLSIKRVINLDPEFCQGILFIQWCYTEGSDRILVADNRNVKAWILDDDKWELNISEGHGIKNIQWSENGSEILIWTDFLLKLIVWSLSKNGGSIIYYPKFANKGYDYRPTSTHFVLITRPMSRDFISLFDYSSTPWRLSKEWCLPTVDAQGCSWSQDGKWLAVWESPMEYKILLYTSNGCLLQQYSAYDTGLGIKTVQWSPPIGKFIAVGSFDGKVRFLENFTFNSIIEMTHTTSVKFDGVTVWKEVLSSSIPKYEVASQPVFLPFVCPNIQDPASCLGVGILLFNNDGSLVATRNDNMPTVLWIWSLVDLTPVAVLIYCNSIKAVKWCPFNPFLLSIVCFNELKINNCVYLWNYQWNEPKTVLLPKYDFNVKWLRWLQKPQNIDNIRRIGIVIGDKEEFVICYIIEDNIENVNEKIMINL
;
A
#
# COMPACT_ATOMS: atom_id res chain seq x y z
N MET A 1 20.94 9.64 -6.58
CA MET A 1 19.69 9.55 -7.35
C MET A 1 19.73 10.64 -8.40
N ASP A 2 19.33 10.32 -9.62
CA ASP A 2 19.12 11.30 -10.68
C ASP A 2 17.69 11.82 -10.59
N LEU A 3 17.54 13.15 -10.54
CA LEU A 3 16.27 13.83 -10.40
C LEU A 3 15.85 14.40 -11.74
N THR A 4 14.59 14.17 -12.12
CA THR A 4 13.99 14.93 -13.22
C THR A 4 13.74 16.38 -12.81
N PRO A 5 13.39 17.28 -13.74
CA PRO A 5 12.81 18.56 -13.39
C PRO A 5 11.56 18.38 -12.52
N PHE A 6 11.26 19.39 -11.70
CA PHE A 6 9.99 19.46 -10.98
C PHE A 6 8.87 19.79 -11.95
N PHE A 7 7.75 19.07 -11.82
CA PHE A 7 6.54 19.27 -12.60
C PHE A 7 5.46 19.85 -11.70
N SER A 8 4.79 20.91 -12.16
CA SER A 8 3.61 21.43 -11.47
C SER A 8 2.42 20.49 -11.68
N SER A 9 1.81 20.06 -10.58
CA SER A 9 0.57 19.30 -10.56
C SER A 9 -0.52 20.09 -9.83
N ASN A 10 -1.66 20.24 -10.48
CA ASN A 10 -2.84 20.77 -9.83
C ASN A 10 -3.63 19.62 -9.18
N GLY A 11 -4.33 19.87 -8.07
CA GLY A 11 -5.22 18.90 -7.45
C GLY A 11 -4.60 17.99 -6.38
N LYS A 12 -5.48 17.25 -5.69
CA LYS A 12 -5.17 16.60 -4.40
C LYS A 12 -4.42 15.26 -4.52
N ILE A 13 -4.37 14.67 -5.71
CA ILE A 13 -3.95 13.26 -5.92
C ILE A 13 -2.46 13.14 -6.25
N GLY A 14 -1.87 14.20 -6.82
CA GLY A 14 -0.53 14.17 -7.38
C GLY A 14 -0.40 13.26 -8.61
N ALA A 15 0.84 13.02 -9.05
CA ALA A 15 1.09 12.19 -10.23
C ALA A 15 0.97 10.69 -9.94
N VAL A 16 0.22 9.96 -10.78
CA VAL A 16 -0.03 8.53 -10.66
C VAL A 16 0.73 7.78 -11.76
N PRO A 17 1.69 6.90 -11.42
CA PRO A 17 2.35 6.05 -12.42
C PRO A 17 1.38 4.99 -12.97
N SER A 18 1.54 4.63 -14.24
CA SER A 18 0.75 3.58 -14.89
C SER A 18 1.05 2.20 -14.30
N SER A 19 0.12 1.27 -14.46
CA SER A 19 0.29 -0.13 -14.03
C SER A 19 1.44 -0.82 -14.75
N THR A 20 1.72 -0.41 -15.99
CA THR A 20 2.91 -0.84 -16.73
C THR A 20 4.19 -0.12 -16.31
N GLY A 21 4.09 0.97 -15.54
CA GLY A 21 5.19 1.87 -15.18
C GLY A 21 5.81 2.62 -16.36
N SER A 22 5.26 2.54 -17.58
CA SER A 22 5.76 3.26 -18.77
C SER A 22 5.38 4.74 -18.78
N TYR A 23 4.30 5.07 -18.09
CA TYR A 23 3.68 6.39 -18.13
C TYR A 23 3.38 6.88 -16.72
N PHE A 24 3.11 8.17 -16.61
CA PHE A 24 2.49 8.76 -15.44
C PHE A 24 1.48 9.83 -15.88
N ALA A 25 0.41 9.95 -15.10
CA ALA A 25 -0.64 10.93 -15.32
C ALA A 25 -0.70 11.91 -14.16
N PHE A 26 -0.97 13.18 -14.47
CA PHE A 26 -1.20 14.22 -13.47
C PHE A 26 -2.11 15.30 -14.06
N LEU A 27 -2.76 16.05 -13.17
CA LEU A 27 -3.59 17.19 -13.56
C LEU A 27 -2.74 18.45 -13.63
N SER A 28 -3.03 19.32 -14.58
CA SER A 28 -2.32 20.57 -14.81
C SER A 28 -3.30 21.70 -15.16
N TYR A 29 -2.93 22.93 -14.81
CA TYR A 29 -3.70 24.13 -15.13
C TYR A 29 -3.72 24.37 -16.67
N PRO A 30 -4.82 24.88 -17.27
CA PRO A 30 -6.06 25.31 -16.62
C PRO A 30 -7.03 24.20 -16.25
N SER A 31 -7.08 23.08 -16.98
CA SER A 31 -7.96 21.92 -16.70
C SER A 31 -7.57 20.75 -17.60
N ARG A 32 -6.36 20.21 -17.44
CA ARG A 32 -5.80 19.20 -18.33
C ARG A 32 -5.33 17.99 -17.55
N LEU A 33 -5.67 16.80 -18.03
CA LEU A 33 -5.00 15.56 -17.65
C LEU A 33 -3.84 15.35 -18.64
N ILE A 34 -2.61 15.37 -18.12
CA ILE A 34 -1.40 15.19 -18.93
C ILE A 34 -0.84 13.80 -18.66
N ILE A 35 -0.56 13.07 -19.72
CA ILE A 35 0.08 11.76 -19.69
C ILE A 35 1.47 11.88 -20.33
N ARG A 36 2.51 11.50 -19.58
CA ARG A 36 3.91 11.56 -20.02
C ARG A 36 4.58 10.19 -19.91
N SER A 37 5.58 9.98 -20.77
CA SER A 37 6.52 8.86 -20.68
C SER A 37 7.42 9.00 -19.46
N THR A 38 7.65 7.93 -18.71
CA THR A 38 8.61 7.91 -17.59
C THR A 38 10.05 8.04 -18.09
N ILE A 39 10.37 7.46 -19.24
CA ILE A 39 11.74 7.41 -19.79
C ILE A 39 12.11 8.75 -20.43
N SER A 40 11.38 9.17 -21.46
CA SER A 40 11.69 10.35 -22.26
C SER A 40 11.13 11.65 -21.69
N LEU A 41 10.25 11.56 -20.68
CA LEU A 41 9.50 12.69 -20.12
C LEU A 41 8.61 13.44 -21.13
N SER A 42 8.52 12.95 -22.36
CA SER A 42 7.71 13.53 -23.43
C SER A 42 6.22 13.30 -23.17
N ILE A 43 5.40 14.25 -23.61
CA ILE A 43 3.95 14.16 -23.53
C ILE A 43 3.47 13.13 -24.55
N LYS A 44 2.74 12.12 -24.08
CA LYS A 44 2.08 11.11 -24.92
C LYS A 44 0.66 11.54 -25.28
N ARG A 45 -0.09 12.07 -24.30
CA ARG A 45 -1.48 12.52 -24.51
C ARG A 45 -1.83 13.68 -23.59
N VAL A 46 -2.66 14.59 -24.08
CA VAL A 46 -3.27 15.69 -23.31
C VAL A 46 -4.78 15.59 -23.47
N ILE A 47 -5.48 15.48 -22.35
CA ILE A 47 -6.95 15.41 -22.34
C ILE A 47 -7.44 16.70 -21.68
N ASN A 48 -8.21 17.49 -22.43
CA ASN A 48 -8.85 18.69 -21.92
C ASN A 48 -10.09 18.29 -21.13
N LEU A 49 -10.20 18.80 -19.91
CA LEU A 49 -11.29 18.52 -18.99
C LEU A 49 -12.11 19.79 -18.78
N ASP A 50 -13.38 19.59 -18.44
CA ASP A 50 -14.21 20.67 -17.92
C ASP A 50 -13.59 21.23 -16.62
N PRO A 51 -13.56 22.56 -16.40
CA PRO A 51 -12.95 23.14 -15.22
C PRO A 51 -13.59 22.78 -13.89
N GLU A 52 -14.92 22.64 -13.84
CA GLU A 52 -15.62 22.25 -12.62
C GLU A 52 -15.29 20.80 -12.27
N PHE A 53 -15.33 19.92 -13.28
CA PHE A 53 -14.90 18.53 -13.12
C PHE A 53 -13.45 18.46 -12.65
N CYS A 54 -12.52 19.17 -13.31
CA CYS A 54 -11.09 19.09 -13.03
C CYS A 54 -10.73 19.51 -11.59
N GLN A 55 -11.43 20.51 -11.03
CA GLN A 55 -11.23 20.94 -9.64
C GLN A 55 -11.80 19.93 -8.63
N GLY A 56 -12.85 19.21 -9.02
CA GLY A 56 -13.53 18.20 -8.20
C GLY A 56 -12.85 16.83 -8.18
N ILE A 57 -11.85 16.56 -9.01
CA ILE A 57 -11.25 15.22 -9.16
C ILE A 57 -10.67 14.71 -7.82
N LEU A 58 -11.13 13.52 -7.42
CA LEU A 58 -10.72 12.80 -6.22
C LEU A 58 -9.96 11.50 -6.53
N PHE A 59 -10.16 10.93 -7.73
CA PHE A 59 -9.57 9.66 -8.11
C PHE A 59 -8.90 9.72 -9.49
N ILE A 60 -7.71 9.14 -9.60
CA ILE A 60 -7.02 8.83 -10.86
C ILE A 60 -6.48 7.42 -10.72
N GLN A 61 -6.85 6.53 -11.64
CA GLN A 61 -6.42 5.14 -11.60
C GLN A 61 -6.08 4.61 -12.99
N TRP A 62 -5.04 3.78 -13.01
CA TRP A 62 -4.61 3.08 -14.19
C TRP A 62 -5.04 1.63 -14.13
N CYS A 63 -5.32 1.07 -15.30
CA CYS A 63 -5.44 -0.36 -15.50
C CYS A 63 -4.73 -0.70 -16.80
N TYR A 64 -4.13 -1.89 -16.89
CA TYR A 64 -3.54 -2.38 -18.12
C TYR A 64 -4.33 -3.60 -18.59
N THR A 65 -4.84 -3.54 -19.81
CA THR A 65 -5.66 -4.61 -20.39
C THR A 65 -5.37 -4.73 -21.88
N GLU A 66 -5.28 -5.96 -22.38
CA GLU A 66 -5.24 -6.26 -23.82
C GLU A 66 -4.18 -5.47 -24.61
N GLY A 67 -3.04 -5.16 -23.99
CA GLY A 67 -1.94 -4.45 -24.66
C GLY A 67 -1.91 -2.94 -24.43
N SER A 68 -2.96 -2.32 -23.88
CA SER A 68 -3.06 -0.86 -23.72
C SER A 68 -3.33 -0.42 -22.28
N ASP A 69 -2.73 0.70 -21.88
CA ASP A 69 -3.02 1.37 -20.62
C ASP A 69 -4.36 2.12 -20.71
N ARG A 70 -5.25 1.90 -19.75
CA ARG A 70 -6.50 2.63 -19.55
C ARG A 70 -6.36 3.53 -18.34
N ILE A 71 -6.94 4.72 -18.42
CA ILE A 71 -6.96 5.68 -17.33
C ILE A 71 -8.40 6.05 -16.97
N LEU A 72 -8.67 6.05 -15.67
CA LEU A 72 -9.93 6.41 -15.05
C LEU A 72 -9.72 7.65 -14.19
N VAL A 73 -10.63 8.60 -14.30
CA VAL A 73 -10.64 9.83 -13.51
C VAL A 73 -12.05 10.06 -13.00
N ALA A 74 -12.19 10.38 -11.72
CA ALA A 74 -13.50 10.67 -11.13
C ALA A 74 -13.45 11.81 -10.13
N ASP A 75 -14.50 12.63 -10.14
CA ASP A 75 -14.84 13.54 -9.04
C ASP A 75 -15.82 12.82 -8.09
N ASN A 76 -16.63 13.57 -7.34
CA ASN A 76 -17.63 12.99 -6.46
C ASN A 76 -18.93 12.56 -7.16
N ARG A 77 -19.13 12.76 -8.47
CA ARG A 77 -20.40 12.48 -9.18
C ARG A 77 -20.21 11.89 -10.58
N ASN A 78 -19.13 12.21 -11.24
CA ASN A 78 -18.83 11.91 -12.62
C ASN A 78 -17.57 11.05 -12.69
N VAL A 79 -17.61 10.08 -13.60
CA VAL A 79 -16.50 9.20 -13.92
C VAL A 79 -16.22 9.35 -15.39
N LYS A 80 -14.94 9.52 -15.72
CA LYS A 80 -14.45 9.52 -17.09
C LYS A 80 -13.34 8.50 -17.26
N ALA A 81 -13.32 7.79 -18.38
CA ALA A 81 -12.22 6.89 -18.70
C ALA A 81 -11.77 7.02 -20.15
N TRP A 82 -10.50 6.75 -20.40
CA TRP A 82 -9.87 6.77 -21.73
C TRP A 82 -8.95 5.56 -21.91
N ILE A 83 -8.84 5.06 -23.15
CA ILE A 83 -7.83 4.07 -23.57
C ILE A 83 -6.68 4.84 -24.19
N LEU A 84 -5.44 4.65 -23.72
CA LEU A 84 -4.31 5.49 -24.10
C LEU A 84 -4.02 5.46 -25.61
N ASP A 85 -4.12 4.29 -26.24
CA ASP A 85 -3.82 4.11 -27.68
C ASP A 85 -5.03 4.37 -28.59
N ASP A 86 -6.22 4.62 -28.03
CA ASP A 86 -7.42 5.01 -28.78
C ASP A 86 -7.82 6.44 -28.43
N ASP A 87 -7.60 7.37 -29.36
CA ASP A 87 -7.94 8.77 -29.19
C ASP A 87 -9.45 9.04 -29.24
N LYS A 88 -10.25 8.13 -29.79
CA LYS A 88 -11.70 8.28 -29.96
C LYS A 88 -12.49 7.68 -28.80
N TRP A 89 -11.93 6.68 -28.11
CA TRP A 89 -12.63 6.03 -27.01
C TRP A 89 -12.64 6.92 -25.76
N GLU A 90 -13.85 7.28 -25.34
CA GLU A 90 -14.14 7.97 -24.08
C GLU A 90 -15.38 7.34 -23.43
N LEU A 91 -15.30 7.15 -22.12
CA LEU A 91 -16.41 6.74 -21.30
C LEU A 91 -16.80 7.86 -20.35
N ASN A 92 -18.10 8.12 -20.22
CA ASN A 92 -18.67 9.06 -19.26
C ASN A 92 -19.79 8.37 -18.48
N ILE A 93 -19.69 8.35 -17.15
CA ILE A 93 -20.73 7.84 -16.24
C ILE A 93 -21.07 8.94 -15.25
N SER A 94 -22.36 9.21 -15.05
CA SER A 94 -22.86 10.10 -14.01
C SER A 94 -23.57 9.29 -12.92
N GLU A 95 -23.10 9.41 -11.68
CA GLU A 95 -23.70 8.80 -10.49
C GLU A 95 -24.36 9.88 -9.62
N GLY A 96 -25.67 9.77 -9.44
CA GLY A 96 -26.47 10.77 -8.73
C GLY A 96 -26.29 10.78 -7.21
N HIS A 97 -25.82 9.66 -6.62
CA HIS A 97 -25.74 9.50 -5.18
C HIS A 97 -24.37 9.84 -4.57
N GLY A 98 -23.42 10.30 -5.38
CA GLY A 98 -22.07 10.58 -4.93
C GLY A 98 -21.14 9.37 -4.99
N ILE A 99 -19.83 9.60 -5.16
CA ILE A 99 -18.79 8.58 -5.31
C ILE A 99 -17.84 8.63 -4.13
N LYS A 100 -17.87 7.58 -3.31
CA LYS A 100 -17.02 7.45 -2.12
C LYS A 100 -15.68 6.78 -2.41
N ASN A 101 -15.69 5.79 -3.30
CA ASN A 101 -14.50 5.15 -3.85
C ASN A 101 -14.80 4.61 -5.23
N ILE A 102 -13.77 4.46 -6.05
CA ILE A 102 -13.87 3.90 -7.38
C ILE A 102 -12.65 3.05 -7.70
N GLN A 103 -12.85 1.90 -8.34
CA GLN A 103 -11.77 1.02 -8.78
C GLN A 103 -12.02 0.36 -10.14
N TRP A 104 -10.95 0.06 -10.87
CA TRP A 104 -11.03 -0.93 -11.93
C TRP A 104 -11.21 -2.33 -11.33
N SER A 105 -11.95 -3.18 -12.02
CA SER A 105 -11.96 -4.63 -11.77
C SER A 105 -10.58 -5.25 -12.01
N GLU A 106 -10.32 -6.43 -11.43
CA GLU A 106 -9.05 -7.14 -11.58
C GLU A 106 -8.67 -7.39 -13.05
N ASN A 107 -9.67 -7.68 -13.90
CA ASN A 107 -9.47 -7.88 -15.35
C ASN A 107 -9.61 -6.59 -16.19
N GLY A 108 -9.88 -5.44 -15.56
CA GLY A 108 -10.05 -4.14 -16.21
C GLY A 108 -11.23 -4.01 -17.20
N SER A 109 -12.17 -4.95 -17.17
CA SER A 109 -13.36 -4.97 -18.03
C SER A 109 -14.57 -4.22 -17.45
N GLU A 110 -14.52 -3.96 -16.15
CA GLU A 110 -15.59 -3.36 -15.35
C GLU A 110 -15.01 -2.28 -14.40
N ILE A 111 -15.86 -1.33 -14.01
CA ILE A 111 -15.56 -0.25 -13.04
C ILE A 111 -16.45 -0.43 -11.83
N LEU A 112 -15.85 -0.50 -10.64
CA LEU A 112 -16.50 -0.62 -9.35
C LEU A 112 -16.66 0.76 -8.73
N ILE A 113 -17.89 1.17 -8.41
CA ILE A 113 -18.23 2.47 -7.84
C ILE A 113 -18.93 2.24 -6.50
N TRP A 114 -18.28 2.61 -5.40
CA TRP A 114 -18.91 2.67 -4.07
C TRP A 114 -19.59 4.02 -3.92
N THR A 115 -20.90 4.04 -3.71
CA THR A 115 -21.61 5.30 -3.55
C THR A 115 -21.36 5.94 -2.19
N ASP A 116 -21.65 7.24 -2.08
CA ASP A 116 -21.73 7.88 -0.78
C ASP A 116 -22.76 7.17 0.12
N PHE A 117 -22.52 7.30 1.43
CA PHE A 117 -23.23 6.59 2.50
C PHE A 117 -23.17 5.05 2.41
N LEU A 118 -22.37 4.49 1.49
CA LEU A 118 -22.15 3.05 1.33
C LEU A 118 -23.46 2.25 1.13
N LEU A 119 -24.42 2.85 0.42
CA LEU A 119 -25.71 2.21 0.12
C LEU A 119 -25.56 1.06 -0.88
N LYS A 120 -24.75 1.29 -1.93
CA LYS A 120 -24.53 0.33 -3.01
C LYS A 120 -23.10 0.38 -3.54
N LEU A 121 -22.62 -0.78 -3.99
CA LEU A 121 -21.51 -0.94 -4.91
C LEU A 121 -22.09 -1.20 -6.29
N ILE A 122 -21.81 -0.31 -7.24
CA ILE A 122 -22.20 -0.44 -8.64
C ILE A 122 -21.01 -1.01 -9.41
N VAL A 123 -21.23 -2.13 -10.08
CA VAL A 123 -20.26 -2.75 -10.99
C VAL A 123 -20.68 -2.43 -12.41
N TRP A 124 -20.04 -1.47 -13.04
CA TRP A 124 -20.38 -1.00 -14.39
C TRP A 124 -19.52 -1.72 -15.44
N SER A 125 -20.14 -2.41 -16.41
CA SER A 125 -19.41 -3.13 -17.44
C SER A 125 -19.13 -2.24 -18.65
N LEU A 126 -17.90 -2.34 -19.21
CA LEU A 126 -17.55 -1.64 -20.45
C LEU A 126 -18.22 -2.27 -21.69
N SER A 127 -18.51 -3.57 -21.65
CA SER A 127 -19.02 -4.33 -22.80
C SER A 127 -20.54 -4.28 -22.94
N LYS A 128 -21.24 -4.16 -21.81
CA LYS A 128 -22.69 -4.08 -21.72
C LYS A 128 -22.99 -2.75 -21.05
N ASN A 129 -23.79 -1.88 -21.64
CA ASN A 129 -24.25 -0.62 -21.03
C ASN A 129 -25.18 -0.91 -19.83
N GLY A 130 -24.64 -1.55 -18.79
CA GLY A 130 -25.37 -2.18 -17.69
C GLY A 130 -24.40 -2.93 -16.78
N GLY A 131 -24.83 -3.17 -15.54
CA GLY A 131 -23.95 -3.59 -14.48
C GLY A 131 -24.63 -4.41 -13.41
N SER A 132 -23.90 -4.69 -12.33
CA SER A 132 -24.41 -5.32 -11.12
C SER A 132 -24.56 -4.28 -10.02
N ILE A 133 -25.60 -4.36 -9.21
CA ILE A 133 -25.76 -3.54 -8.02
C ILE A 133 -25.70 -4.45 -6.81
N ILE A 134 -24.72 -4.21 -5.95
CA ILE A 134 -24.51 -4.95 -4.70
C ILE A 134 -24.87 -4.00 -3.55
N TYR A 135 -25.78 -4.41 -2.68
CA TYR A 135 -26.27 -3.56 -1.60
C TYR A 135 -25.47 -3.72 -0.31
N TYR A 136 -25.50 -2.66 0.51
CA TYR A 136 -24.96 -2.63 1.85
C TYR A 136 -23.45 -2.96 1.98
N PRO A 137 -22.56 -2.47 1.09
CA PRO A 137 -21.12 -2.61 1.33
C PRO A 137 -20.76 -1.97 2.68
N LYS A 138 -20.03 -2.70 3.53
CA LYS A 138 -19.68 -2.19 4.85
C LYS A 138 -18.65 -1.06 4.80
N PHE A 139 -17.76 -1.11 3.81
CA PHE A 139 -16.64 -0.18 3.66
C PHE A 139 -16.47 0.23 2.20
N ALA A 140 -15.81 1.37 1.98
CA ALA A 140 -15.46 1.85 0.64
C ALA A 140 -14.05 1.41 0.20
N ASN A 141 -13.10 1.30 1.12
CA ASN A 141 -11.66 1.19 0.82
C ASN A 141 -10.98 -0.04 1.45
N LYS A 142 -11.76 -0.94 2.06
CA LYS A 142 -11.31 -2.18 2.71
C LYS A 142 -12.46 -3.19 2.76
N GLY A 143 -12.22 -4.37 3.33
CA GLY A 143 -13.26 -5.37 3.55
C GLY A 143 -13.82 -5.97 2.26
N TYR A 144 -12.99 -6.00 1.23
CA TYR A 144 -13.19 -6.76 0.01
C TYR A 144 -11.84 -7.25 -0.50
N ASP A 145 -11.85 -8.32 -1.28
CA ASP A 145 -10.64 -8.86 -1.88
C ASP A 145 -10.99 -9.75 -3.10
N TYR A 146 -10.07 -9.85 -4.05
CA TYR A 146 -10.19 -10.79 -5.16
C TYR A 146 -9.49 -12.09 -4.77
N ARG A 147 -10.14 -13.22 -4.99
CA ARG A 147 -9.54 -14.52 -4.71
C ARG A 147 -8.53 -14.84 -5.82
N PRO A 148 -7.22 -14.94 -5.51
CA PRO A 148 -6.20 -15.19 -6.51
C PRO A 148 -6.50 -16.40 -7.39
N THR A 149 -6.18 -16.32 -8.68
CA THR A 149 -6.34 -17.40 -9.69
C THR A 149 -7.79 -17.89 -9.90
N SER A 150 -8.80 -17.14 -9.44
CA SER A 150 -10.20 -17.51 -9.59
C SER A 150 -11.06 -16.31 -9.97
N THR A 151 -12.31 -16.54 -10.35
CA THR A 151 -13.29 -15.48 -10.65
C THR A 151 -14.13 -15.07 -9.44
N HIS A 152 -13.60 -15.24 -8.21
CA HIS A 152 -14.36 -14.92 -7.00
C HIS A 152 -13.92 -13.59 -6.40
N PHE A 153 -14.90 -12.76 -6.07
CA PHE A 153 -14.73 -11.51 -5.33
C PHE A 153 -15.46 -11.63 -4.00
N VAL A 154 -14.78 -11.28 -2.91
CA VAL A 154 -15.40 -11.26 -1.58
C VAL A 154 -15.66 -9.84 -1.14
N LEU A 155 -16.79 -9.60 -0.48
CA LEU A 155 -17.16 -8.32 0.10
C LEU A 155 -17.81 -8.52 1.46
N ILE A 156 -17.41 -7.71 2.45
CA ILE A 156 -18.15 -7.59 3.70
C ILE A 156 -19.36 -6.69 3.47
N THR A 157 -20.54 -7.25 3.70
CA THR A 157 -21.81 -6.53 3.64
C THR A 157 -22.42 -6.42 5.04
N ARG A 158 -23.23 -5.38 5.26
CA ARG A 158 -23.92 -5.13 6.53
C ARG A 158 -25.44 -4.95 6.38
N PRO A 159 -26.19 -5.95 5.87
CA PRO A 159 -27.64 -5.90 5.89
C PRO A 159 -28.18 -5.97 7.33
N MET A 160 -29.13 -5.10 7.67
CA MET A 160 -29.84 -5.10 8.96
C MET A 160 -28.90 -5.11 10.20
N SER A 161 -27.79 -4.37 10.11
CA SER A 161 -26.80 -4.23 11.20
C SER A 161 -26.06 -5.52 11.60
N ARG A 162 -26.04 -6.54 10.74
CA ARG A 162 -25.23 -7.76 10.93
C ARG A 162 -24.19 -7.88 9.83
N ASP A 163 -23.02 -8.38 10.17
CA ASP A 163 -21.94 -8.57 9.20
C ASP A 163 -22.05 -9.90 8.48
N PHE A 164 -21.93 -9.84 7.16
CA PHE A 164 -21.89 -11.00 6.28
C PHE A 164 -20.65 -10.95 5.41
N ILE A 165 -20.18 -12.12 5.01
CA ILE A 165 -19.34 -12.26 3.83
C ILE A 165 -20.25 -12.63 2.67
N SER A 166 -20.23 -11.82 1.63
CA SER A 166 -20.88 -12.08 0.35
C SER A 166 -19.80 -12.41 -0.70
N LEU A 167 -19.87 -13.62 -1.24
CA LEU A 167 -18.94 -14.15 -2.25
C LEU A 167 -19.61 -14.09 -3.62
N PHE A 168 -19.02 -13.32 -4.53
CA PHE A 168 -19.53 -13.14 -5.90
C PHE A 168 -18.64 -13.87 -6.90
N ASP A 169 -19.25 -14.50 -7.91
CA ASP A 169 -18.58 -14.93 -9.13
C ASP A 169 -18.70 -13.84 -10.21
N TYR A 170 -17.55 -13.33 -10.64
CA TYR A 170 -17.41 -12.30 -11.67
C TYR A 170 -17.03 -12.88 -13.05
N SER A 171 -17.08 -14.20 -13.25
CA SER A 171 -16.82 -14.85 -14.55
C SER A 171 -17.77 -14.41 -15.67
N SER A 172 -18.93 -13.86 -15.29
CA SER A 172 -19.93 -13.32 -16.21
C SER A 172 -20.49 -12.00 -15.68
N THR A 173 -20.91 -11.14 -16.61
CA THR A 173 -21.67 -9.92 -16.29
C THR A 173 -23.17 -10.18 -16.52
N PRO A 174 -24.06 -9.95 -15.54
CA PRO A 174 -23.79 -9.40 -14.20
C PRO A 174 -23.15 -10.43 -13.25
N TRP A 175 -22.42 -9.91 -12.26
CA TRP A 175 -21.83 -10.68 -11.17
C TRP A 175 -22.93 -11.44 -10.42
N ARG A 176 -22.62 -12.68 -10.05
CA ARG A 176 -23.59 -13.57 -9.38
C ARG A 176 -23.18 -13.79 -7.94
N LEU A 177 -24.12 -13.70 -7.01
CA LEU A 177 -23.87 -14.09 -5.64
C LEU A 177 -23.76 -15.62 -5.56
N SER A 178 -22.56 -16.12 -5.30
CA SER A 178 -22.27 -17.55 -5.17
C SER A 178 -22.62 -18.07 -3.80
N LYS A 179 -22.28 -17.31 -2.74
CA LYS A 179 -22.56 -17.69 -1.35
C LYS A 179 -22.59 -16.47 -0.46
N GLU A 180 -23.38 -16.53 0.60
CA GLU A 180 -23.39 -15.54 1.67
C GLU A 180 -23.48 -16.24 3.02
N TRP A 181 -22.75 -15.74 4.02
CA TRP A 181 -22.83 -16.27 5.39
C TRP A 181 -22.61 -15.18 6.44
N CYS A 182 -23.33 -15.30 7.55
CA CYS A 182 -23.20 -14.40 8.70
C CYS A 182 -21.85 -14.64 9.39
N LEU A 183 -21.15 -13.56 9.71
CA LEU A 183 -19.90 -13.63 10.45
C LEU A 183 -20.18 -13.75 11.95
N PRO A 184 -19.48 -14.65 12.69
CA PRO A 184 -19.51 -14.71 14.14
C PRO A 184 -18.60 -13.62 14.76
N THR A 185 -18.70 -12.41 14.23
CA THR A 185 -18.00 -11.21 14.69
C THR A 185 -19.02 -10.21 15.21
N VAL A 186 -18.62 -9.38 16.17
CA VAL A 186 -19.41 -8.23 16.61
C VAL A 186 -19.37 -7.13 15.53
N ASP A 187 -18.18 -6.84 15.00
CA ASP A 187 -17.94 -5.78 14.03
C ASP A 187 -16.68 -6.05 13.18
N ALA A 188 -16.80 -6.91 12.15
CA ALA A 188 -15.69 -7.29 11.27
C ALA A 188 -14.99 -6.08 10.61
N GLN A 189 -13.69 -5.89 10.82
CA GLN A 189 -12.97 -4.71 10.34
C GLN A 189 -12.24 -4.90 9.01
N GLY A 190 -12.13 -6.14 8.52
CA GLY A 190 -11.58 -6.43 7.21
C GLY A 190 -11.55 -7.92 6.92
N CYS A 191 -11.26 -8.23 5.66
CA CYS A 191 -11.07 -9.58 5.17
C CYS A 191 -9.97 -9.57 4.10
N SER A 192 -9.29 -10.69 3.92
CA SER A 192 -8.35 -10.87 2.81
C SER A 192 -8.12 -12.35 2.52
N TRP A 193 -7.99 -12.67 1.23
CA TRP A 193 -7.60 -13.99 0.74
C TRP A 193 -6.12 -14.25 0.96
N SER A 194 -5.78 -15.49 1.31
CA SER A 194 -4.42 -15.98 1.19
C SER A 194 -3.96 -15.88 -0.28
N GLN A 195 -2.67 -15.69 -0.49
CA GLN A 195 -2.13 -15.49 -1.85
C GLN A 195 -2.29 -16.74 -2.74
N ASP A 196 -2.44 -17.93 -2.15
CA ASP A 196 -2.80 -19.16 -2.86
C ASP A 196 -4.32 -19.36 -3.07
N GLY A 197 -5.14 -18.41 -2.62
CA GLY A 197 -6.60 -18.41 -2.76
C GLY A 197 -7.32 -19.54 -2.03
N LYS A 198 -6.67 -20.26 -1.12
CA LYS A 198 -7.30 -21.37 -0.39
C LYS A 198 -8.08 -20.90 0.83
N TRP A 199 -7.61 -19.83 1.47
CA TRP A 199 -8.08 -19.38 2.76
C TRP A 199 -8.55 -17.94 2.72
N LEU A 200 -9.64 -17.65 3.42
CA LEU A 200 -10.12 -16.30 3.64
C LEU A 200 -9.97 -15.98 5.13
N ALA A 201 -9.17 -14.97 5.45
CA ALA A 201 -9.10 -14.42 6.80
C ALA A 201 -10.11 -13.29 6.96
N VAL A 202 -10.76 -13.24 8.12
CA VAL A 202 -11.66 -12.15 8.55
C VAL A 202 -11.31 -11.80 9.99
N TRP A 203 -11.18 -10.52 10.32
CA TRP A 203 -10.82 -10.09 11.67
C TRP A 203 -11.81 -9.10 12.27
N GLU A 204 -11.89 -9.15 13.59
CA GLU A 204 -12.78 -8.38 14.44
C GLU A 204 -12.34 -6.91 14.59
N SER A 205 -13.21 -6.11 15.21
CA SER A 205 -12.84 -4.78 15.67
C SER A 205 -11.70 -4.78 16.69
N PRO A 206 -10.97 -3.65 16.82
CA PRO A 206 -9.96 -3.49 17.87
C PRO A 206 -10.42 -3.75 19.30
N MET A 207 -11.73 -3.90 19.56
CA MET A 207 -12.25 -4.16 20.91
C MET A 207 -12.06 -5.61 21.36
N GLU A 208 -11.79 -6.54 20.45
CA GLU A 208 -11.58 -7.96 20.76
C GLU A 208 -10.47 -8.55 19.87
N TYR A 209 -9.62 -9.41 20.44
CA TYR A 209 -8.63 -10.13 19.65
C TYR A 209 -9.28 -11.36 19.01
N LYS A 210 -9.81 -11.21 17.80
CA LYS A 210 -10.41 -12.34 17.09
C LYS A 210 -10.12 -12.27 15.60
N ILE A 211 -9.56 -13.36 15.09
CA ILE A 211 -9.39 -13.60 13.65
C ILE A 211 -9.91 -14.98 13.30
N LEU A 212 -10.65 -15.04 12.20
CA LEU A 212 -11.36 -16.20 11.70
C LEU A 212 -10.74 -16.63 10.38
N LEU A 213 -10.57 -17.94 10.21
CA LEU A 213 -10.08 -18.54 8.98
C LEU A 213 -11.18 -19.38 8.34
N TYR A 214 -11.51 -19.04 7.09
CA TYR A 214 -12.49 -19.75 6.28
C TYR A 214 -11.81 -20.48 5.12
N THR A 215 -12.37 -21.62 4.73
CA THR A 215 -12.12 -22.22 3.41
C THR A 215 -12.65 -21.33 2.30
N SER A 216 -12.17 -21.58 1.07
CA SER A 216 -12.69 -20.91 -0.13
C SER A 216 -14.19 -21.10 -0.40
N ASN A 217 -14.81 -22.16 0.13
CA ASN A 217 -16.25 -22.37 0.02
C ASN A 217 -17.05 -21.81 1.22
N GLY A 218 -16.41 -21.04 2.11
CA GLY A 218 -17.07 -20.34 3.22
C GLY A 218 -17.46 -21.25 4.39
N CYS A 219 -16.64 -22.24 4.72
CA CYS A 219 -16.72 -23.00 5.97
C CYS A 219 -15.71 -22.43 6.96
N LEU A 220 -16.15 -22.12 8.20
CA LEU A 220 -15.25 -21.68 9.26
C LEU A 220 -14.39 -22.87 9.70
N LEU A 221 -13.08 -22.74 9.58
CA LEU A 221 -12.13 -23.76 10.01
C LEU A 221 -11.61 -23.50 11.42
N GLN A 222 -11.16 -22.28 11.66
CA GLN A 222 -10.44 -21.94 12.86
C GLN A 222 -10.79 -20.52 13.30
N GLN A 223 -10.80 -20.34 14.62
CA GLN A 223 -10.83 -19.04 15.27
C GLN A 223 -9.56 -18.96 16.13
N TYR A 224 -8.86 -17.83 16.04
CA TYR A 224 -7.70 -17.55 16.86
C TYR A 224 -7.93 -16.28 17.68
N SER A 225 -7.59 -16.39 18.96
CA SER A 225 -7.49 -15.29 19.92
C SER A 225 -6.16 -15.42 20.65
N ALA A 226 -5.37 -14.35 20.70
CA ALA A 226 -4.14 -14.33 21.49
C ALA A 226 -4.43 -14.12 22.99
N TYR A 227 -5.54 -13.47 23.31
CA TYR A 227 -5.99 -13.14 24.67
C TYR A 227 -7.45 -12.69 24.66
N ASP A 228 -8.15 -12.90 25.77
CA ASP A 228 -9.59 -12.62 25.87
C ASP A 228 -9.92 -11.19 26.31
N THR A 229 -8.92 -10.42 26.77
CA THR A 229 -9.13 -9.09 27.35
C THR A 229 -8.18 -8.04 26.77
N GLY A 230 -8.69 -6.85 26.49
CA GLY A 230 -7.90 -5.72 26.00
C GLY A 230 -8.13 -5.43 24.52
N LEU A 231 -7.42 -4.44 23.99
CA LEU A 231 -7.51 -4.09 22.57
C LEU A 231 -6.85 -5.18 21.72
N GLY A 232 -7.53 -5.59 20.65
CA GLY A 232 -7.14 -6.73 19.82
C GLY A 232 -6.25 -6.38 18.63
N ILE A 233 -6.80 -6.60 17.43
CA ILE A 233 -6.06 -6.58 16.16
C ILE A 233 -6.03 -5.15 15.58
N LYS A 234 -4.85 -4.73 15.11
CA LYS A 234 -4.65 -3.42 14.46
C LYS A 234 -4.29 -3.53 12.99
N THR A 235 -3.38 -4.43 12.64
CA THR A 235 -2.91 -4.65 11.28
C THR A 235 -2.88 -6.14 10.97
N VAL A 236 -3.21 -6.50 9.73
CA VAL A 236 -3.22 -7.89 9.26
C VAL A 236 -2.67 -7.92 7.84
N GLN A 237 -1.73 -8.82 7.57
CA GLN A 237 -1.22 -9.04 6.21
C GLN A 237 -0.82 -10.50 5.99
N TRP A 238 -1.24 -11.08 4.88
CA TRP A 238 -0.74 -12.38 4.41
C TRP A 238 0.70 -12.27 3.92
N SER A 239 1.53 -13.26 4.23
CA SER A 239 2.92 -13.33 3.78
C SER A 239 3.00 -13.62 2.28
N PRO A 240 3.68 -12.81 1.46
CA PRO A 240 3.93 -13.17 0.07
C PRO A 240 5.00 -14.26 -0.06
N PRO A 241 5.17 -14.87 -1.25
CA PRO A 241 4.24 -14.81 -2.38
C PRO A 241 3.08 -15.82 -2.25
N ILE A 242 3.18 -16.82 -1.37
CA ILE A 242 2.23 -17.96 -1.32
C ILE A 242 1.17 -17.82 -0.20
N GLY A 243 1.40 -16.99 0.82
CA GLY A 243 0.49 -16.91 1.97
C GLY A 243 0.68 -18.04 2.97
N LYS A 244 1.93 -18.46 3.22
CA LYS A 244 2.26 -19.52 4.20
C LYS A 244 1.81 -19.17 5.62
N PHE A 245 1.84 -17.89 5.96
CA PHE A 245 1.39 -17.40 7.25
C PHE A 245 0.69 -16.05 7.09
N ILE A 246 -0.12 -15.71 8.09
CA ILE A 246 -0.73 -14.39 8.23
C ILE A 246 -0.09 -13.69 9.43
N ALA A 247 0.39 -12.48 9.23
CA ALA A 247 0.96 -11.67 10.29
C ALA A 247 -0.11 -10.74 10.86
N VAL A 248 -0.23 -10.74 12.18
CA VAL A 248 -1.22 -9.97 12.95
C VAL A 248 -0.50 -9.01 13.88
N GLY A 249 -0.50 -7.73 13.52
CA GLY A 249 -0.01 -6.65 14.35
C GLY A 249 -1.09 -6.18 15.32
N SER A 250 -0.74 -6.17 16.60
CA SER A 250 -1.70 -6.12 17.70
C SER A 250 -1.53 -4.84 18.53
N PHE A 251 -2.55 -4.45 19.31
CA PHE A 251 -2.49 -3.26 20.17
C PHE A 251 -1.54 -3.41 21.37
N ASP A 252 -1.19 -4.64 21.74
CA ASP A 252 -0.15 -4.97 22.74
C ASP A 252 1.29 -4.73 22.23
N GLY A 253 1.46 -4.27 20.98
CA GLY A 253 2.77 -4.00 20.39
C GLY A 253 3.50 -5.23 19.86
N LYS A 254 2.84 -6.39 19.79
CA LYS A 254 3.39 -7.64 19.23
C LYS A 254 2.91 -7.91 17.82
N VAL A 255 3.74 -8.57 17.04
CA VAL A 255 3.37 -9.17 15.74
C VAL A 255 3.38 -10.68 15.89
N ARG A 256 2.25 -11.30 15.58
CA ARG A 256 2.09 -12.76 15.65
C ARG A 256 1.88 -13.32 14.26
N PHE A 257 2.64 -14.35 13.92
CA PHE A 257 2.55 -15.05 12.65
C PHE A 257 1.77 -16.34 12.87
N LEU A 258 0.59 -16.43 12.26
CA LEU A 258 -0.27 -17.61 12.32
C LEU A 258 -0.06 -18.43 11.05
N GLU A 259 0.18 -19.73 11.21
CA GLU A 259 0.29 -20.65 10.07
C GLU A 259 -1.01 -20.73 9.28
N ASN A 260 -0.97 -20.82 7.96
CA ASN A 260 -2.18 -20.85 7.14
C ASN A 260 -3.00 -22.15 7.27
N PHE A 261 -2.42 -23.27 7.72
CA PHE A 261 -3.11 -24.56 7.85
C PHE A 261 -3.66 -24.80 9.26
N THR A 262 -2.80 -24.73 10.28
CA THR A 262 -3.24 -24.96 11.67
C THR A 262 -3.75 -23.68 12.36
N PHE A 263 -3.44 -22.50 11.81
CA PHE A 263 -3.72 -21.19 12.42
C PHE A 263 -3.15 -21.02 13.83
N ASN A 264 -2.18 -21.84 14.21
CA ASN A 264 -1.42 -21.68 15.44
C ASN A 264 -0.41 -20.53 15.27
N SER A 265 -0.16 -19.80 16.35
CA SER A 265 0.93 -18.82 16.39
C SER A 265 2.27 -19.54 16.47
N ILE A 266 3.12 -19.33 15.44
CA ILE A 266 4.44 -19.96 15.36
C ILE A 266 5.54 -18.98 15.77
N ILE A 267 5.40 -17.72 15.38
CA ILE A 267 6.40 -16.68 15.63
C ILE A 267 5.72 -15.50 16.32
N GLU A 268 6.34 -14.99 17.38
CA GLU A 268 5.95 -13.77 18.06
C GLU A 268 7.12 -12.79 18.08
N MET A 269 6.95 -11.64 17.42
CA MET A 269 7.93 -10.55 17.42
C MET A 269 7.48 -9.44 18.34
N THR A 270 8.39 -8.98 19.20
CA THR A 270 8.12 -7.93 20.20
C THR A 270 9.01 -6.73 19.97
N HIS A 271 8.41 -5.54 19.95
CA HIS A 271 9.15 -4.28 19.91
C HIS A 271 9.70 -3.96 21.30
N THR A 272 10.98 -4.24 21.54
CA THR A 272 11.62 -3.98 22.83
C THR A 272 12.00 -2.50 22.98
N THR A 273 12.11 -1.99 24.21
CA THR A 273 12.57 -0.62 24.48
C THR A 273 14.09 -0.48 24.50
N SER A 274 14.81 -1.61 24.56
CA SER A 274 16.27 -1.68 24.46
C SER A 274 16.69 -2.76 23.47
N VAL A 275 17.68 -2.45 22.64
CA VAL A 275 18.28 -3.38 21.68
C VAL A 275 19.64 -3.83 22.21
N LYS A 276 19.78 -5.13 22.44
CA LYS A 276 21.03 -5.82 22.77
C LYS A 276 21.03 -7.19 22.08
N PHE A 277 21.21 -7.17 20.77
CA PHE A 277 21.16 -8.36 19.92
C PHE A 277 22.37 -8.39 19.00
N ASP A 278 23.04 -9.53 18.98
CA ASP A 278 24.09 -9.80 18.01
C ASP A 278 23.48 -9.90 16.60
N GLY A 279 24.14 -9.29 15.60
CA GLY A 279 23.67 -9.28 14.22
C GLY A 279 22.65 -8.18 13.86
N VAL A 280 22.13 -7.42 14.82
CA VAL A 280 21.26 -6.26 14.55
C VAL A 280 22.08 -4.99 14.38
N THR A 281 21.89 -4.29 13.27
CA THR A 281 22.46 -2.95 13.10
C THR A 281 21.44 -1.87 13.46
N VAL A 282 21.75 -1.06 14.47
CA VAL A 282 20.92 0.09 14.86
C VAL A 282 21.45 1.34 14.19
N TRP A 283 20.72 1.84 13.20
CA TRP A 283 21.05 3.05 12.47
C TRP A 283 20.31 4.23 13.08
N LYS A 284 21.04 5.28 13.46
CA LYS A 284 20.50 6.52 14.00
C LYS A 284 20.73 7.67 13.03
N GLU A 285 19.66 8.38 12.71
CA GLU A 285 19.74 9.64 11.96
C GLU A 285 20.42 10.72 12.82
N VAL A 286 21.40 11.40 12.23
CA VAL A 286 22.13 12.51 12.85
C VAL A 286 22.06 13.74 11.95
N LEU A 287 21.61 14.85 12.55
CA LEU A 287 21.46 16.15 11.90
C LEU A 287 22.76 16.97 12.02
N SER A 288 23.85 16.51 11.40
CA SER A 288 25.15 17.20 11.47
C SER A 288 25.41 18.16 10.29
N SER A 289 24.68 18.01 9.19
CA SER A 289 24.89 18.72 7.91
C SER A 289 23.58 19.03 7.20
N SER A 290 23.65 19.70 6.03
CA SER A 290 22.48 19.96 5.17
C SER A 290 21.75 18.70 4.70
N ILE A 291 22.44 17.56 4.69
CA ILE A 291 21.87 16.24 4.43
C ILE A 291 22.00 15.41 5.72
N PRO A 292 20.91 14.85 6.25
CA PRO A 292 20.96 13.91 7.36
C PRO A 292 21.83 12.70 7.05
N LYS A 293 22.68 12.33 8.00
CA LYS A 293 23.56 11.17 7.91
C LYS A 293 23.11 10.08 8.88
N TYR A 294 23.64 8.88 8.69
CA TYR A 294 23.42 7.76 9.58
C TYR A 294 24.68 7.43 10.36
N GLU A 295 24.50 7.12 11.63
CA GLU A 295 25.56 6.55 12.47
C GLU A 295 25.07 5.22 13.06
N VAL A 296 25.98 4.27 13.23
CA VAL A 296 25.67 3.02 13.93
C VAL A 296 25.71 3.29 15.43
N ALA A 297 24.59 3.04 16.11
CA ALA A 297 24.50 3.22 17.55
C ALA A 297 25.13 2.03 18.29
N SER A 298 26.06 2.31 19.19
CA SER A 298 26.70 1.30 20.04
C SER A 298 25.69 0.65 20.99
N GLN A 299 25.66 -0.68 21.01
CA GLN A 299 24.76 -1.44 21.87
C GLN A 299 25.28 -1.54 23.32
N PRO A 300 24.40 -1.53 24.34
CA PRO A 300 22.94 -1.51 24.25
C PRO A 300 22.38 -0.13 23.90
N VAL A 301 21.35 -0.10 23.04
CA VAL A 301 20.67 1.14 22.62
C VAL A 301 19.28 1.19 23.22
N PHE A 302 18.95 2.28 23.91
CA PHE A 302 17.57 2.58 24.32
C PHE A 302 16.82 3.29 23.19
N LEU A 303 15.66 2.77 22.83
CA LEU A 303 14.88 3.27 21.71
C LEU A 303 13.93 4.39 22.14
N PRO A 304 13.74 5.45 21.33
CA PRO A 304 12.77 6.48 21.61
C PRO A 304 11.36 5.90 21.75
N PHE A 305 10.69 6.25 22.84
CA PHE A 305 9.37 5.75 23.19
C PHE A 305 8.50 6.90 23.70
N VAL A 306 7.24 6.92 23.27
CA VAL A 306 6.22 7.86 23.72
C VAL A 306 5.31 7.13 24.69
N CYS A 307 5.28 7.61 25.93
CA CYS A 307 4.36 7.06 26.93
C CYS A 307 2.91 7.31 26.48
N PRO A 308 2.09 6.27 26.32
CA PRO A 308 0.71 6.43 25.87
C PRO A 308 -0.12 7.17 26.90
N ASN A 309 -0.89 8.17 26.46
CA ASN A 309 -1.87 8.82 27.30
C ASN A 309 -3.11 7.93 27.42
N ILE A 310 -3.31 7.31 28.57
CA ILE A 310 -4.42 6.37 28.84
C ILE A 310 -5.79 7.07 28.77
N GLN A 311 -5.83 8.39 28.97
CA GLN A 311 -7.07 9.18 28.88
C GLN A 311 -7.41 9.59 27.44
N ASP A 312 -6.50 9.39 26.49
CA ASP A 312 -6.71 9.72 25.08
C ASP A 312 -7.10 8.46 24.30
N PRO A 313 -8.36 8.34 23.84
CA PRO A 313 -8.77 7.24 22.97
C PRO A 313 -8.04 7.22 21.63
N ALA A 314 -7.37 8.33 21.23
CA ALA A 314 -6.48 8.39 20.08
C ALA A 314 -5.04 7.94 20.39
N SER A 315 -4.76 7.39 21.57
CA SER A 315 -3.42 6.93 21.95
C SER A 315 -2.81 6.04 20.86
N CYS A 316 -1.68 6.52 20.32
CA CYS A 316 -0.89 5.89 19.28
C CYS A 316 -0.26 4.58 19.80
N LEU A 317 -1.06 3.53 19.94
CA LEU A 317 -0.65 2.23 20.51
C LEU A 317 -0.65 1.12 19.47
N GLY A 318 0.24 0.14 19.65
CA GLY A 318 0.25 -1.08 18.86
C GLY A 318 0.93 -0.97 17.51
N VAL A 319 0.94 -2.08 16.79
CA VAL A 319 1.63 -2.19 15.50
C VAL A 319 0.83 -1.51 14.40
N GLY A 320 1.14 -0.24 14.11
CA GLY A 320 0.46 0.56 13.09
C GLY A 320 1.05 0.43 11.68
N ILE A 321 2.29 -0.04 11.54
CA ILE A 321 2.85 -0.46 10.26
C ILE A 321 3.27 -1.92 10.37
N LEU A 322 2.81 -2.72 9.42
CA LEU A 322 3.23 -4.09 9.18
C LEU A 322 3.26 -4.28 7.67
N LEU A 323 4.45 -4.46 7.10
CA LEU A 323 4.65 -4.53 5.67
C LEU A 323 5.68 -5.61 5.31
N PHE A 324 5.25 -6.63 4.59
CA PHE A 324 6.14 -7.58 3.94
C PHE A 324 6.85 -6.98 2.72
N ASN A 325 8.09 -7.39 2.50
CA ASN A 325 8.71 -7.24 1.19
C ASN A 325 8.12 -8.23 0.17
N ASN A 326 8.45 -8.08 -1.11
CA ASN A 326 7.76 -8.79 -2.19
C ASN A 326 7.95 -10.34 -2.17
N ASP A 327 9.07 -10.84 -1.61
CA ASP A 327 9.34 -12.28 -1.52
C ASP A 327 8.98 -12.89 -0.15
N GLY A 328 8.59 -12.06 0.82
CA GLY A 328 8.20 -12.49 2.16
C GLY A 328 9.37 -12.82 3.09
N SER A 329 10.62 -12.57 2.69
CA SER A 329 11.79 -12.81 3.55
C SER A 329 11.97 -11.77 4.65
N LEU A 330 11.53 -10.53 4.40
CA LEU A 330 11.65 -9.41 5.33
C LEU A 330 10.30 -8.80 5.69
N VAL A 331 10.20 -8.32 6.93
CA VAL A 331 9.03 -7.58 7.43
C VAL A 331 9.48 -6.26 8.03
N ALA A 332 8.88 -5.16 7.60
CA ALA A 332 9.04 -3.85 8.23
C ALA A 332 7.87 -3.60 9.19
N THR A 333 8.17 -3.23 10.43
CA THR A 333 7.15 -2.93 11.44
C THR A 333 7.44 -1.63 12.20
N ARG A 334 6.36 -0.92 12.56
CA ARG A 334 6.42 0.25 13.45
C ARG A 334 5.36 0.09 14.52
N ASN A 335 5.79 0.19 15.78
CA ASN A 335 4.88 0.38 16.90
C ASN A 335 4.55 1.87 17.02
N ASP A 336 3.27 2.21 17.16
CA ASP A 336 2.81 3.60 17.16
C ASP A 336 3.27 4.38 18.40
N ASN A 337 3.65 3.68 19.47
CA ASN A 337 4.29 4.27 20.66
C ASN A 337 5.80 4.47 20.49
N MET A 338 6.38 4.02 19.37
CA MET A 338 7.76 4.29 18.94
C MET A 338 7.73 4.91 17.54
N PRO A 339 7.11 6.10 17.37
CA PRO A 339 6.76 6.63 16.05
C PRO A 339 7.97 6.96 15.17
N THR A 340 9.15 7.11 15.76
CA THR A 340 10.42 7.40 15.06
C THR A 340 11.27 6.16 14.79
N VAL A 341 10.81 4.96 15.17
CA VAL A 341 11.59 3.73 15.08
C VAL A 341 10.95 2.75 14.11
N LEU A 342 11.69 2.37 13.08
CA LEU A 342 11.31 1.31 12.15
C LEU A 342 12.14 0.05 12.42
N TRP A 343 11.46 -1.07 12.61
CA TRP A 343 12.10 -2.37 12.74
C TRP A 343 12.04 -3.12 11.42
N ILE A 344 13.14 -3.78 11.06
CA ILE A 344 13.21 -4.67 9.90
C ILE A 344 13.63 -6.05 10.41
N TRP A 345 12.77 -7.02 10.18
CA TRP A 345 12.90 -8.40 10.68
C TRP A 345 13.19 -9.34 9.52
N SER A 346 14.09 -10.30 9.75
CA SER A 346 14.28 -11.45 8.87
C SER A 346 13.39 -12.59 9.36
N LEU A 347 12.58 -13.14 8.45
CA LEU A 347 11.80 -14.34 8.73
C LEU A 347 12.58 -15.63 8.47
N VAL A 348 13.75 -15.52 7.84
CA VAL A 348 14.69 -16.63 7.71
C VAL A 348 15.42 -16.83 9.03
N ASP A 349 15.91 -15.74 9.63
CA ASP A 349 16.71 -15.78 10.86
C ASP A 349 15.86 -15.64 12.13
N LEU A 350 14.59 -15.25 11.99
CA LEU A 350 13.65 -14.97 13.10
C LEU A 350 14.17 -13.91 14.07
N THR A 351 14.98 -12.98 13.58
CA THR A 351 15.61 -11.91 14.35
C THR A 351 15.44 -10.56 13.64
N PRO A 352 15.56 -9.43 14.35
CA PRO A 352 15.73 -8.15 13.68
C PRO A 352 17.05 -8.16 12.90
N VAL A 353 17.08 -7.53 11.72
CA VAL A 353 18.31 -7.30 10.94
C VAL A 353 18.75 -5.85 11.01
N ALA A 354 17.79 -4.93 11.09
CA ALA A 354 18.05 -3.51 11.23
C ALA A 354 16.97 -2.82 12.06
N VAL A 355 17.40 -1.82 12.84
CA VAL A 355 16.51 -0.88 13.52
C VAL A 355 16.90 0.53 13.08
N LEU A 356 15.98 1.25 12.43
CA LEU A 356 16.20 2.60 11.93
C LEU A 356 15.52 3.61 12.86
N ILE A 357 16.32 4.51 13.45
CA ILE A 357 15.87 5.56 14.35
C ILE A 357 15.98 6.91 13.65
N TYR A 358 14.85 7.58 13.50
CA TYR A 358 14.73 8.89 12.85
C TYR A 358 14.56 10.02 13.88
N CYS A 359 14.87 11.24 13.48
CA CYS A 359 14.61 12.43 14.30
C CYS A 359 13.11 12.78 14.31
N ASN A 360 12.42 12.54 13.20
CA ASN A 360 10.99 12.82 13.05
C ASN A 360 10.16 11.53 12.95
N SER A 361 8.87 11.63 13.30
CA SER A 361 7.94 10.50 13.22
C SER A 361 7.83 9.98 11.79
N ILE A 362 7.82 8.65 11.64
CA ILE A 362 7.68 7.98 10.35
C ILE A 362 6.27 8.21 9.85
N LYS A 363 6.15 8.73 8.63
CA LYS A 363 4.88 9.03 7.97
C LYS A 363 4.46 7.91 7.02
N ALA A 364 5.39 7.41 6.21
CA ALA A 364 5.12 6.37 5.24
C ALA A 364 6.35 5.48 5.04
N VAL A 365 6.09 4.19 4.81
CA VAL A 365 7.09 3.16 4.51
C VAL A 365 6.59 2.37 3.31
N LYS A 366 7.42 2.16 2.29
CA LYS A 366 7.06 1.38 1.10
C LYS A 366 8.24 0.56 0.58
N TRP A 367 8.08 -0.75 0.57
CA TRP A 367 8.98 -1.67 -0.13
C TRP A 367 8.93 -1.40 -1.63
N CYS A 368 10.08 -1.57 -2.28
CA CYS A 368 10.18 -1.53 -3.72
C CYS A 368 9.54 -2.80 -4.30
N PRO A 369 8.62 -2.69 -5.27
CA PRO A 369 7.98 -3.85 -5.87
C PRO A 369 8.92 -4.77 -6.68
N PHE A 370 10.09 -4.28 -7.10
CA PHE A 370 11.03 -5.03 -7.96
C PHE A 370 12.34 -5.41 -7.30
N ASN A 371 12.65 -4.80 -6.17
CA ASN A 371 13.81 -5.14 -5.36
C ASN A 371 13.30 -5.43 -3.94
N PRO A 372 13.21 -6.72 -3.54
CA PRO A 372 12.66 -7.11 -2.25
C PRO A 372 13.48 -6.60 -1.06
N PHE A 373 14.70 -6.13 -1.29
CA PHE A 373 15.59 -5.61 -0.25
C PHE A 373 15.55 -4.10 -0.12
N LEU A 374 14.96 -3.39 -1.08
CA LEU A 374 14.93 -1.92 -1.11
C LEU A 374 13.63 -1.38 -0.49
N LEU A 375 13.78 -0.45 0.44
CA LEU A 375 12.72 0.19 1.19
C LEU A 375 12.84 1.71 1.12
N SER A 376 11.71 2.39 0.95
CA SER A 376 11.63 3.85 1.07
C SER A 376 10.90 4.24 2.35
N ILE A 377 11.38 5.31 2.98
CA ILE A 377 10.82 5.87 4.21
C ILE A 377 10.67 7.38 4.02
N VAL A 378 9.52 7.89 4.45
CA VAL A 378 9.23 9.34 4.54
C VAL A 378 8.84 9.63 5.98
N CYS A 379 9.47 10.63 6.58
CA CYS A 379 9.14 11.12 7.92
C CYS A 379 8.30 12.40 7.82
N PHE A 380 7.63 12.77 8.91
CA PHE A 380 7.06 14.11 9.04
C PHE A 380 8.18 15.15 9.07
N ASN A 381 7.95 16.32 8.48
CA ASN A 381 8.89 17.42 8.53
C ASN A 381 8.30 18.52 9.41
N GLU A 382 8.84 18.68 10.62
CA GLU A 382 8.52 19.81 11.50
C GLU A 382 9.37 21.04 11.14
N LEU A 383 10.60 20.83 10.67
CA LEU A 383 11.49 21.89 10.20
C LEU A 383 11.51 21.92 8.66
N LYS A 384 11.29 23.10 8.07
CA LYS A 384 11.28 23.33 6.60
C LYS A 384 12.62 23.04 5.88
N ILE A 385 13.64 22.57 6.60
CA ILE A 385 15.04 22.58 6.16
C ILE A 385 15.42 21.25 5.48
N ASN A 386 14.81 20.11 5.86
CA ASN A 386 15.23 18.78 5.37
C ASN A 386 14.10 18.06 4.62
N ASN A 387 13.93 18.36 3.33
CA ASN A 387 12.99 17.65 2.45
C ASN A 387 13.64 16.37 1.92
N CYS A 388 13.68 15.35 2.78
CA CYS A 388 14.39 14.12 2.50
C CYS A 388 13.45 12.94 2.26
N VAL A 389 13.89 12.05 1.38
CA VAL A 389 13.39 10.67 1.32
C VAL A 389 14.53 9.76 1.73
N TYR A 390 14.25 8.86 2.65
CA TYR A 390 15.24 7.92 3.15
C TYR A 390 15.07 6.58 2.44
N LEU A 391 16.19 5.91 2.20
CA LEU A 391 16.24 4.63 1.55
C LEU A 391 17.07 3.68 2.40
N TRP A 392 16.57 2.46 2.52
CA TRP A 392 17.31 1.37 3.11
C TRP A 392 17.36 0.21 2.12
N ASN A 393 18.51 -0.42 2.01
CA ASN A 393 18.66 -1.67 1.28
C ASN A 393 19.45 -2.65 2.15
N TYR A 394 18.96 -3.89 2.26
CA TYR A 394 19.63 -4.95 3.03
C TYR A 394 21.10 -5.15 2.65
N GLN A 395 21.45 -4.93 1.37
CA GLN A 395 22.80 -5.12 0.85
C GLN A 395 23.71 -3.89 0.97
N TRP A 396 23.17 -2.72 1.36
CA TRP A 396 23.99 -1.51 1.47
C TRP A 396 24.73 -1.49 2.80
N ASN A 397 25.97 -0.99 2.76
CA ASN A 397 26.77 -0.77 3.97
C ASN A 397 26.15 0.28 4.89
N GLU A 398 25.40 1.25 4.34
CA GLU A 398 24.69 2.28 5.08
C GLU A 398 23.36 2.65 4.40
N PRO A 399 22.34 3.06 5.16
CA PRO A 399 21.13 3.66 4.59
C PRO A 399 21.46 5.00 3.92
N LYS A 400 20.68 5.37 2.90
CA LYS A 400 20.92 6.59 2.11
C LYS A 400 19.83 7.62 2.32
N THR A 401 20.24 8.88 2.43
CA THR A 401 19.33 10.03 2.47
C THR A 401 19.35 10.76 1.14
N VAL A 402 18.18 11.01 0.57
CA VAL A 402 18.03 11.76 -0.68
C VAL A 402 17.39 13.11 -0.38
N LEU A 403 18.18 14.17 -0.49
CA LEU A 403 17.70 15.54 -0.37
C LEU A 403 17.03 15.98 -1.68
N LEU A 404 15.83 16.53 -1.58
CA LEU A 404 15.14 17.14 -2.71
C LEU A 404 15.59 18.60 -2.83
N PRO A 405 16.11 19.05 -3.99
CA PRO A 405 16.74 20.37 -4.16
C PRO A 405 15.67 21.46 -4.35
N LYS A 406 14.71 21.56 -3.43
CA LYS A 406 13.65 22.56 -3.45
C LYS A 406 13.27 23.01 -2.05
N TYR A 407 13.35 24.33 -1.85
CA TYR A 407 12.93 25.00 -0.63
C TYR A 407 11.40 24.92 -0.51
N ASP A 408 10.89 24.60 0.68
CA ASP A 408 9.45 24.45 1.00
C ASP A 408 8.71 23.24 0.38
N PHE A 409 9.43 22.25 -0.17
CA PHE A 409 8.83 21.01 -0.71
C PHE A 409 8.49 19.99 0.38
N ASN A 410 7.24 19.94 0.87
CA ASN A 410 6.85 18.95 1.88
C ASN A 410 6.36 17.65 1.23
N VAL A 411 7.14 16.56 1.34
CA VAL A 411 6.79 15.24 0.80
C VAL A 411 5.44 14.76 1.35
N LYS A 412 4.39 14.88 0.52
CA LYS A 412 3.03 14.48 0.89
C LYS A 412 2.78 13.02 0.59
N TRP A 413 3.26 12.55 -0.54
CA TRP A 413 3.04 11.20 -1.05
C TRP A 413 4.25 10.73 -1.87
N LEU A 414 4.36 9.42 -2.02
CA LEU A 414 5.44 8.75 -2.73
C LEU A 414 4.91 7.46 -3.36
N ARG A 415 5.28 7.20 -4.62
CA ARG A 415 4.82 6.05 -5.42
C ARG A 415 5.98 5.48 -6.22
N TRP A 416 6.29 4.19 -6.02
CA TRP A 416 7.23 3.48 -6.89
C TRP A 416 6.65 3.38 -8.31
N LEU A 417 7.51 3.52 -9.32
CA LEU A 417 7.15 3.11 -10.67
C LEU A 417 6.89 1.60 -10.69
N GLN A 418 5.91 1.16 -11.48
CA GLN A 418 5.50 -0.25 -11.58
C GLN A 418 6.37 -1.07 -12.56
N LYS A 419 7.54 -0.54 -12.95
CA LYS A 419 8.66 -1.31 -13.52
C LYS A 419 9.94 -0.49 -13.46
N PRO A 420 11.12 -1.14 -13.48
CA PRO A 420 12.37 -0.46 -13.75
C PRO A 420 12.39 0.09 -15.18
N GLN A 421 12.99 1.26 -15.35
CA GLN A 421 13.09 1.97 -16.62
C GLN A 421 14.45 1.70 -17.26
N ASN A 422 14.48 1.52 -18.57
CA ASN A 422 15.74 1.48 -19.30
C ASN A 422 16.08 2.90 -19.76
N ILE A 423 17.01 3.55 -19.07
CA ILE A 423 17.44 4.94 -19.32
C ILE A 423 18.94 4.86 -19.57
N ASP A 424 19.38 5.35 -20.74
CA ASP A 424 20.79 5.32 -21.17
C ASP A 424 21.39 3.90 -21.15
N ASN A 425 20.61 2.90 -21.58
CA ASN A 425 20.94 1.46 -21.53
C ASN A 425 21.18 0.89 -20.12
N ILE A 426 20.79 1.63 -19.07
CA ILE A 426 20.90 1.20 -17.68
C ILE A 426 19.50 1.01 -17.10
N ARG A 427 19.30 -0.11 -16.41
CA ARG A 427 18.05 -0.41 -15.70
C ARG A 427 18.00 0.39 -14.41
N ARG A 428 17.11 1.38 -14.33
CA ARG A 428 16.96 2.27 -13.17
C ARG A 428 15.61 2.08 -12.49
N ILE A 429 15.62 2.01 -11.17
CA ILE A 429 14.39 1.99 -10.37
C ILE A 429 13.94 3.44 -10.16
N GLY A 430 12.71 3.74 -10.55
CA GLY A 430 12.14 5.08 -10.42
C GLY A 430 11.13 5.19 -9.29
N ILE A 431 11.08 6.36 -8.67
CA ILE A 431 10.14 6.72 -7.63
C ILE A 431 9.58 8.10 -7.90
N VAL A 432 8.25 8.25 -7.84
CA VAL A 432 7.55 9.52 -8.00
C VAL A 432 7.27 10.07 -6.61
N ILE A 433 7.77 11.28 -6.35
CA ILE A 433 7.66 11.94 -5.06
C ILE A 433 7.01 13.29 -5.28
N GLY A 434 5.98 13.60 -4.50
CA GLY A 434 5.26 14.85 -4.65
C GLY A 434 4.86 15.51 -3.35
N ASP A 435 4.70 16.81 -3.45
CA ASP A 435 4.09 17.66 -2.44
C ASP A 435 2.62 17.93 -2.80
N LYS A 436 2.10 19.10 -2.45
CA LYS A 436 0.73 19.53 -2.74
C LYS A 436 0.55 20.04 -4.19
N GLU A 437 1.56 20.68 -4.76
CA GLU A 437 1.46 21.49 -5.99
C GLU A 437 2.46 21.05 -7.07
N GLU A 438 3.39 20.18 -6.72
CA GLU A 438 4.47 19.73 -7.57
C GLU A 438 4.92 18.30 -7.25
N PHE A 439 5.63 17.72 -8.21
CA PHE A 439 6.27 16.43 -8.03
C PHE A 439 7.54 16.31 -8.85
N VAL A 440 8.34 15.32 -8.51
CA VAL A 440 9.59 14.95 -9.16
C VAL A 440 9.67 13.44 -9.29
N ILE A 441 10.34 12.97 -10.33
CA ILE A 441 10.69 11.56 -10.49
C ILE A 441 12.17 11.41 -10.16
N CYS A 442 12.48 10.48 -9.27
CA CYS A 442 13.84 10.19 -8.87
C CYS A 442 14.22 8.79 -9.36
N TYR A 443 15.34 8.68 -10.06
CA TYR A 443 15.91 7.43 -10.52
C TYR A 443 17.08 7.05 -9.62
N ILE A 444 17.05 5.83 -9.11
CA ILE A 444 18.16 5.27 -8.31
C ILE A 444 19.29 4.95 -9.26
N ILE A 445 20.45 5.55 -8.98
CA ILE A 445 21.72 5.22 -9.60
C ILE A 445 22.39 4.26 -8.63
N GLU A 446 22.49 3.00 -9.03
CA GLU A 446 23.35 2.04 -8.35
C GLU A 446 24.70 2.11 -9.06
N ASP A 447 25.67 2.78 -8.46
CA ASP A 447 27.04 2.74 -8.95
C ASP A 447 27.54 1.29 -8.79
N ASN A 448 27.69 0.60 -9.92
CA ASN A 448 28.35 -0.70 -10.10
C ASN A 448 27.87 -1.87 -9.22
N ILE A 449 26.79 -2.56 -9.63
CA ILE A 449 26.66 -4.01 -9.40
C ILE A 449 27.22 -4.76 -10.62
N GLU A 450 28.51 -4.56 -10.91
CA GLU A 450 29.22 -5.42 -11.89
C GLU A 450 29.87 -6.64 -11.24
N ASN A 451 29.69 -6.92 -9.94
CA ASN A 451 30.41 -8.05 -9.30
C ASN A 451 29.64 -8.87 -8.25
N VAL A 452 28.30 -8.84 -8.24
CA VAL A 452 27.52 -9.67 -7.28
C VAL A 452 26.92 -10.92 -7.93
N ASN A 453 26.71 -10.93 -9.25
CA ASN A 453 26.17 -12.11 -9.95
C ASN A 453 27.16 -13.27 -10.12
N GLU A 454 28.47 -13.05 -9.94
CA GLU A 454 29.47 -14.15 -10.01
C GLU A 454 29.72 -14.86 -8.67
N LYS A 455 29.38 -14.26 -7.52
CA LYS A 455 29.54 -14.93 -6.21
C LYS A 455 28.38 -15.85 -5.84
N ILE A 456 27.25 -15.77 -6.53
CA ILE A 456 26.06 -16.58 -6.23
C ILE A 456 26.09 -17.94 -6.96
N MET A 457 26.90 -18.08 -8.02
CA MET A 457 27.06 -19.36 -8.75
C MET A 457 28.15 -20.29 -8.20
N ILE A 458 28.82 -19.92 -7.10
CA ILE A 458 29.92 -20.73 -6.53
C ILE A 458 29.55 -21.36 -5.17
N ASN A 459 28.46 -20.93 -4.51
CA ASN A 459 28.08 -21.42 -3.17
C ASN A 459 26.58 -21.81 -3.02
N LEU A 460 25.91 -22.16 -4.12
CA LEU A 460 24.72 -23.02 -4.12
C LEU A 460 25.13 -24.37 -4.73
#